data_AF-E6J0M0-F1
#
_entry.id   AF-E6J0M0-F1
#
_cell.length_a   1.000
_cell.length_b   1.000
_cell.length_c   1.000
_cell.angle_alpha   90.00
_cell.angle_beta   90.00
_cell.angle_gamma   90.00
#
_symmetry.space_group_name_H-M   'P 1'
#
loop_
_entity.id
_entity.type
_entity.pdbx_description
1 polymer ?
#
loop_
_entity_poly.entity_id
_entity_poly.type
_entity_poly.pdbx_seq_one_letter_code
_entity_poly.pdbx_strand_id
1 'polypeptide(L)' 'MLSQVFLLYLESLLITALLVGSFLGLWIGLRAVRRVDKTIKERQAHLYDMLLIAVMTIPILSFAMMGILLILRA' A
#
# COMPACT_ATOMS: atom_id res chain seq x y z
N MET A 1 -17.89 13.56 -16.40
CA MET A 1 -16.61 14.15 -15.93
C MET A 1 -16.33 13.84 -14.47
N LEU A 2 -17.06 14.37 -13.47
CA LEU A 2 -16.76 14.12 -12.05
C LEU A 2 -16.76 12.61 -11.70
N SER A 3 -17.76 11.86 -12.18
CA SER A 3 -17.84 10.40 -11.98
C SER A 3 -16.65 9.64 -12.56
N GLN A 4 -16.13 10.07 -13.71
CA GLN A 4 -14.98 9.44 -14.36
C GLN A 4 -13.70 9.69 -13.58
N VAL A 5 -13.48 10.93 -13.12
CA VAL A 5 -12.32 11.30 -12.29
C VAL A 5 -12.36 10.55 -10.96
N PHE A 6 -13.54 10.45 -10.33
CA PHE A 6 -13.70 9.70 -9.10
C PHE A 6 -13.45 8.20 -9.26
N LEU A 7 -13.98 7.58 -10.31
CA LEU A 7 -13.73 6.16 -10.61
C LEU A 7 -12.25 5.88 -10.89
N LEU A 8 -11.60 6.78 -11.63
CA LEU A 8 -10.17 6.68 -11.92
C LEU A 8 -9.32 6.77 -10.64
N TYR A 9 -9.70 7.65 -9.70
CA TYR A 9 -9.05 7.73 -8.40
C TYR A 9 -9.28 6.47 -7.56
N LEU A 10 -10.50 5.92 -7.53
CA LEU A 10 -10.78 4.67 -6.82
C LEU A 10 -9.98 3.50 -7.39
N GLU A 11 -9.85 3.46 -8.72
CA GLU A 11 -9.05 2.45 -9.38
C GLU A 11 -7.55 2.60 -9.06
N SER A 12 -7.01 3.82 -9.13
CA SER A 12 -5.61 4.07 -8.79
C SER A 12 -5.32 3.77 -7.32
N LEU A 13 -6.28 4.05 -6.44
CA LEU A 13 -6.24 3.72 -5.02
C LEU A 13 -6.20 2.21 -4.79
N LEU A 14 -7.07 1.44 -5.46
CA LEU A 14 -7.11 -0.01 -5.36
C LEU A 14 -5.80 -0.64 -5.85
N ILE A 15 -5.29 -0.21 -7.01
CA ILE A 15 -4.03 -0.71 -7.57
C ILE A 15 -2.88 -0.41 -6.61
N THR A 16 -2.82 0.81 -6.09
CA THR A 16 -1.77 1.22 -5.14
C THR A 16 -1.85 0.45 -3.83
N ALA A 17 -3.05 0.25 -3.28
CA ALA A 17 -3.25 -0.51 -2.06
C ALA A 17 -2.81 -1.98 -2.22
N LEU A 18 -3.09 -2.60 -3.38
CA LEU A 18 -2.63 -3.95 -3.69
C LEU A 18 -1.10 -4.01 -3.83
N LEU A 19 -0.48 -3.04 -4.51
CA LEU A 19 0.98 -2.98 -4.66
C LEU A 19 1.70 -2.80 -3.31
N VAL A 20 1.31 -1.77 -2.55
CA VAL A 20 1.91 -1.47 -1.24
C VAL A 20 1.62 -2.59 -0.25
N GLY A 21 0.38 -3.09 -0.21
CA GLY A 21 -0.03 -4.19 0.65
C GLY A 21 0.73 -5.49 0.34
N SER A 22 0.96 -5.79 -0.95
CA SER A 22 1.77 -6.95 -1.34
C SER A 22 3.23 -6.78 -0.93
N PHE A 23 3.82 -5.60 -1.16
CA PHE A 23 5.21 -5.32 -0.79
C PHE A 23 5.43 -5.41 0.73
N LEU A 24 4.55 -4.79 1.52
CA LEU A 24 4.60 -4.86 2.97
C LEU A 24 4.29 -6.26 3.49
N GLY A 25 3.29 -6.94 2.93
CA GLY A 25 2.93 -8.32 3.29
C GLY A 25 4.08 -9.29 3.04
N LEU A 26 4.78 -9.16 1.90
CA LEU A 26 5.99 -9.92 1.60
C LEU A 26 7.10 -9.61 2.60
N TRP A 27 7.32 -8.34 2.94
CA TRP A 27 8.34 -7.96 3.92
C TRP A 27 8.05 -8.52 5.33
N ILE A 28 6.79 -8.43 5.78
CA ILE A 28 6.32 -9.03 7.03
C ILE A 28 6.53 -10.54 6.99
N GLY A 29 6.11 -11.20 5.90
CA GLY A 29 6.24 -12.64 5.73
C GLY A 29 7.70 -13.11 5.77
N LEU A 30 8.59 -12.43 5.03
CA LEU A 30 10.02 -12.70 5.03
C LEU A 30 10.64 -12.51 6.42
N ARG A 31 10.26 -11.46 7.15
CA ARG A 31 10.73 -11.22 8.51
C ARG A 31 10.22 -12.30 9.48
N ALA A 32 8.97 -12.72 9.36
CA ALA A 32 8.39 -13.78 10.18
C ALA A 32 9.10 -15.12 9.98
N VAL A 33 9.42 -15.48 8.72
CA VAL A 33 10.20 -16.69 8.39
C VAL A 33 11.59 -16.66 9.03
N ARG A 34 12.23 -15.48 9.05
CA ARG A 34 13.54 -15.30 9.68
C ARG A 34 13.52 -15.29 11.22
N ARG A 35 12.34 -15.43 11.86
CA ARG A 35 12.15 -15.43 13.33
C ARG A 35 12.90 -14.32 14.06
N VAL A 36 12.96 -13.13 13.45
CA VAL A 36 13.70 -11.99 14.00
C VAL A 36 13.04 -11.48 15.28
N ASP A 37 11.71 -11.53 15.35
CA ASP A 37 10.93 -10.99 16.46
C ASP A 37 10.78 -12.06 17.56
N LYS A 38 11.51 -11.91 18.66
CA LYS A 38 11.53 -12.88 19.77
C LYS A 38 10.33 -12.73 20.70
N THR A 39 9.66 -11.58 20.68
CA THR A 39 8.50 -11.28 21.53
C THR A 39 7.26 -10.90 20.73
N ILE A 40 6.08 -11.20 21.29
CA ILE A 40 4.77 -10.85 20.68
C ILE A 40 4.60 -9.32 20.57
N LYS A 41 5.16 -8.55 21.53
CA LYS A 41 5.10 -7.08 21.54
C LYS A 41 5.89 -6.45 20.39
N GLU A 42 7.10 -6.94 20.11
CA GLU A 42 7.92 -6.46 18.98
C GLU A 42 7.23 -6.72 17.64
N ARG A 43 6.61 -7.90 17.49
CA ARG A 43 5.85 -8.25 16.29
C ARG A 43 4.63 -7.34 16.09
N GLN A 44 3.90 -7.01 17.16
CA GLN A 44 2.77 -6.09 17.09
C GLN A 44 3.22 -4.66 16.75
N ALA A 45 4.23 -4.13 17.44
CA ALA A 45 4.77 -2.80 17.17
C ALA A 45 5.19 -2.67 15.70
N HIS A 46 5.89 -3.67 15.17
CA HIS A 46 6.30 -3.67 13.77
C HIS A 46 5.13 -3.69 12.79
N LEU A 47 4.08 -4.48 13.06
CA LEU A 47 2.87 -4.48 12.24
C LEU A 47 2.17 -3.12 12.25
N TYR A 48 2.08 -2.47 13.41
CA TYR A 48 1.51 -1.12 13.51
C TYR A 48 2.32 -0.09 12.74
N ASP A 49 3.65 -0.13 12.83
CA ASP A 49 4.53 0.75 12.05
C ASP A 49 4.32 0.58 10.55
N MET A 50 4.21 -0.67 10.08
CA MET A 50 3.97 -0.97 8.66
C MET A 50 2.60 -0.54 8.20
N LEU A 51 1.58 -0.72 9.04
CA LEU A 51 0.23 -0.27 8.75
C LEU A 51 0.18 1.27 8.68
N LEU A 52 0.91 1.96 9.57
CA LEU A 52 1.05 3.42 9.53
C LEU A 52 1.75 3.86 8.24
N ILE A 53 2.84 3.19 7.84
CA ILE A 53 3.48 3.43 6.54
C ILE A 53 2.48 3.26 5.41
N ALA A 54 1.70 2.18 5.38
CA ALA A 54 0.70 1.93 4.35
C ALA A 54 -0.34 3.05 4.28
N VAL A 55 -0.95 3.41 5.43
CA VAL A 55 -2.00 4.43 5.51
C VAL A 55 -1.47 5.82 5.07
N MET A 56 -0.20 6.13 5.34
CA MET A 56 0.42 7.39 4.93
C MET A 56 0.85 7.42 3.46
N THR A 57 1.40 6.32 2.93
CA THR A 57 1.97 6.28 1.58
C THR A 57 0.96 5.95 0.48
N ILE A 58 -0.06 5.13 0.76
CA ILE A 58 -1.08 4.74 -0.24
C ILE A 58 -1.76 5.96 -0.86
N PRO A 59 -2.24 6.97 -0.10
CA PRO A 59 -2.89 8.14 -0.69
C PRO A 59 -1.96 8.95 -1.61
N ILE A 60 -0.69 9.07 -1.25
CA ILE A 60 0.30 9.84 -2.03
C ILE A 60 0.60 9.09 -3.33
N LEU A 61 0.85 7.79 -3.25
CA LEU A 61 1.14 6.96 -4.42
C LEU A 61 -0.08 6.78 -5.33
N SER A 62 -1.30 6.81 -4.80
CA SER A 62 -2.52 6.69 -5.62
C SER A 62 -2.72 7.90 -6.54
N PHE A 63 -2.27 9.10 -6.14
CA PHE A 63 -2.26 10.26 -7.03
C PHE A 63 -1.23 10.11 -8.17
N ALA A 64 -0.04 9.58 -7.88
CA ALA A 64 0.95 9.29 -8.91
C ALA A 64 0.44 8.22 -9.89
N MET A 65 -0.16 7.14 -9.36
CA MET A 65 -0.76 6.07 -10.17
C MET A 65 -1.92 6.60 -11.02
N MET A 66 -2.74 7.52 -10.50
CA MET A 66 -3.79 8.18 -11.28
C MET A 66 -3.24 8.89 -12.51
N GLY A 67 -2.12 9.62 -12.36
CA GLY A 67 -1.43 10.27 -13.47
C GLY A 67 -0.92 9.29 -14.53
N ILE A 68 -0.35 8.16 -14.10
CA ILE A 68 0.11 7.10 -15.02
C ILE A 68 -1.08 6.47 -15.75
N LEU A 69 -2.17 6.14 -15.05
CA LEU A 69 -3.37 5.56 -15.66
C LEU A 69 -4.02 6.52 -16.67
N LEU A 70 -3.98 7.83 -16.41
CA LEU A 70 -4.44 8.84 -17.37
C LEU A 70 -3.66 8.77 -18.67
N ILE A 71 -2.33 8.70 -18.59
CA ILE A 71 -1.47 8.63 -19.79
C ILE A 71 -1.69 7.32 -20.55
N LEU A 72 -1.83 6.19 -19.84
CA LEU A 72 -2.04 4.89 -20.48
C LEU A 72 -3.44 4.72 -21.11
N ARG A 73 -4.42 5.54 -20.71
CA ARG A 73 -5.79 5.53 -21.23
C ARG A 73 -6.06 6.63 -22.25
N ALA A 74 -5.17 7.61 -22.36
CA ALA A 74 -5.21 8.69 -23.34
C ALA A 74 -4.76 8.18 -24.72
#